data_AF-A0A379WP96-F1
#
_entry.id   AF-A0A379WP96-F1
#
_cell.length_a   1.000
_cell.length_b   1.000
_cell.length_c   1.000
_cell.angle_alpha   90.00
_cell.angle_beta   90.00
_cell.angle_gamma   90.00
#
_symmetry.space_group_name_H-M   'P 1'
#
loop_
_entity.id
_entity.type
_entity.pdbx_description
1 polymer ?
#
loop_
_entity_poly.entity_id
_entity_poly.type
_entity_poly.pdbx_seq_one_letter_code
_entity_poly.pdbx_strand_id
1 'polypeptide(L)'
;MTPETVVRLAEAAYEKYGFNDFKLKGGVLAGEEEAESIVALAKRFPQARVTLDPNGAWSLNEAISIGKLPERFSGLCRRSVRRGTGFFRA
;
A
#
# COMPACT_ATOMS: atom_id res chain seq x y z
N MET A 1 -6.36 -4.26 -12.00
CA MET A 1 -5.01 -4.63 -11.54
C MET A 1 -5.19 -5.69 -10.47
N THR A 2 -4.41 -6.77 -10.45
CA THR A 2 -4.58 -7.85 -9.47
C THR A 2 -3.35 -7.99 -8.56
N PRO A 3 -3.47 -8.56 -7.35
CA PRO A 3 -2.34 -8.83 -6.46
C PRO A 3 -1.21 -9.62 -7.13
N GLU A 4 -1.53 -10.62 -7.95
CA GLU A 4 -0.55 -11.47 -8.65
C GLU A 4 0.25 -10.66 -9.67
N THR A 5 -0.42 -9.73 -10.36
CA THR A 5 0.25 -8.85 -11.33
C THR A 5 1.23 -7.92 -10.62
N VAL A 6 0.86 -7.39 -9.45
CA VAL A 6 1.74 -6.55 -8.62
C VAL A 6 2.96 -7.35 -8.13
N VAL A 7 2.75 -8.60 -7.69
CA VAL A 7 3.85 -9.49 -7.28
C VAL A 7 4.81 -9.76 -8.45
N ARG A 8 4.31 -10.06 -9.64
CA ARG A 8 5.15 -10.26 -10.83
C ARG A 8 6.00 -9.03 -11.17
N LEU A 9 5.46 -7.82 -11.00
CA LEU A 9 6.24 -6.59 -11.18
C LEU A 9 7.35 -6.47 -10.13
N ALA A 10 7.08 -6.83 -8.88
CA ALA A 10 8.08 -6.83 -7.81
C ALA A 10 9.18 -7.89 -8.04
N GLU A 11 8.83 -9.08 -8.54
CA GLU A 11 9.80 -10.12 -8.93
C GLU A 11 10.71 -9.64 -10.07
N ALA A 12 10.14 -9.07 -11.12
CA ALA A 12 10.93 -8.52 -12.22
C ALA A 12 11.86 -7.38 -11.75
N ALA A 13 11.39 -6.55 -10.80
CA ALA A 13 12.19 -5.48 -10.23
C ALA A 13 13.30 -6.00 -9.29
N TYR A 14 13.02 -7.06 -8.52
CA TYR A 14 14.01 -7.77 -7.71
C TYR A 14 15.09 -8.40 -8.58
N GLU A 15 14.72 -9.15 -9.62
CA GLU A 15 15.65 -9.82 -10.52
C GLU A 15 16.52 -8.83 -11.29
N LYS A 16 15.93 -7.77 -11.83
CA LYS A 16 16.63 -6.83 -12.69
C LYS A 16 17.50 -5.83 -11.92
N TYR A 17 17.07 -5.42 -10.71
CA TYR A 17 17.69 -4.31 -10.00
C TYR A 17 18.11 -4.63 -8.55
N GLY A 18 17.78 -5.81 -8.03
CA GLY A 18 18.14 -6.21 -6.66
C GLY A 18 17.38 -5.46 -5.56
N PHE A 19 16.16 -4.96 -5.84
CA PHE A 19 15.38 -4.26 -4.82
C PHE A 19 14.92 -5.20 -3.70
N ASN A 20 15.25 -4.86 -2.46
CA ASN A 20 14.85 -5.65 -1.28
C ASN A 20 13.64 -5.07 -0.53
N ASP A 21 13.19 -3.88 -0.90
CA ASP A 21 12.05 -3.19 -0.29
C ASP A 21 11.12 -2.68 -1.39
N PHE A 22 9.81 -2.65 -1.11
CA PHE A 22 8.80 -2.32 -2.10
C PHE A 22 7.83 -1.26 -1.60
N LYS A 23 7.39 -0.40 -2.52
CA LYS A 23 6.34 0.58 -2.27
C LYS A 23 5.28 0.42 -3.36
N LEU A 24 4.05 0.15 -2.95
CA LEU A 24 2.89 0.17 -3.84
C LEU A 24 2.25 1.55 -3.82
N LYS A 25 1.99 2.08 -5.01
CA LYS A 25 1.17 3.28 -5.16
C LYS A 25 -0.30 2.88 -5.08
N GLY A 26 -1.01 3.41 -4.09
CA GLY A 26 -2.43 3.16 -3.89
C GLY A 26 -3.30 4.35 -4.28
N GLY A 27 -4.55 4.34 -3.79
CA GLY A 27 -5.56 5.35 -4.09
C GLY A 27 -6.15 5.21 -5.49
N VAL A 28 -6.10 3.99 -6.05
CA VAL A 28 -6.61 3.65 -7.39
C VAL A 28 -7.79 2.68 -7.28
N LEU A 29 -7.66 1.64 -6.46
CA LEU A 29 -8.72 0.65 -6.20
C LEU A 29 -9.31 0.83 -4.79
N ALA A 30 -10.28 -0.01 -4.43
CA ALA A 30 -10.77 -0.06 -3.05
C ALA A 30 -9.60 -0.40 -2.10
N GLY A 31 -9.63 0.18 -0.90
CA GLY A 31 -8.52 0.03 0.03
C GLY A 31 -8.24 -1.43 0.44
N GLU A 32 -9.29 -2.26 0.50
CA GLU A 32 -9.18 -3.70 0.74
C GLU A 32 -8.46 -4.42 -0.42
N GLU A 33 -8.79 -4.11 -1.68
CA GLU A 33 -8.12 -4.69 -2.86
C GLU A 33 -6.63 -4.30 -2.92
N GLU A 34 -6.32 -3.06 -2.54
CA GLU A 34 -4.92 -2.61 -2.44
C GLU A 34 -4.18 -3.28 -1.27
N ALA A 35 -4.87 -3.54 -0.15
CA ALA A 35 -4.32 -4.28 0.98
C ALA A 35 -4.00 -5.73 0.61
N GLU A 36 -4.84 -6.39 -0.20
CA GLU A 36 -4.55 -7.74 -0.71
C GLU A 36 -3.23 -7.79 -1.50
N SER A 37 -2.96 -6.77 -2.31
CA SER A 37 -1.70 -6.66 -3.06
C SER A 37 -0.49 -6.52 -2.14
N ILE A 38 -0.63 -5.79 -1.03
CA ILE A 38 0.41 -5.66 0.00
C ILE A 38 0.65 -6.98 0.72
N VAL A 39 -0.42 -7.69 1.09
CA VAL A 39 -0.33 -9.00 1.74
C VAL A 39 0.38 -10.00 0.81
N ALA A 40 0.04 -10.00 -0.48
CA ALA A 40 0.69 -10.85 -1.47
C ALA A 40 2.20 -10.56 -1.61
N LEU A 41 2.58 -9.27 -1.65
CA LEU A 41 3.99 -8.86 -1.66
C LEU A 41 4.73 -9.29 -0.39
N ALA A 42 4.14 -9.10 0.79
CA ALA A 42 4.75 -9.49 2.05
C ALA A 42 4.91 -11.01 2.18
N LYS A 43 3.98 -11.79 1.63
CA LYS A 43 4.09 -13.26 1.54
C LYS A 43 5.20 -13.68 0.59
N ARG A 44 5.33 -13.03 -0.57
CA ARG A 44 6.35 -13.36 -1.57
C ARG A 44 7.76 -12.96 -1.15
N PHE A 45 7.89 -11.85 -0.41
CA PHE A 45 9.15 -11.31 0.09
C PHE A 45 9.09 -11.10 1.61
N PRO A 46 9.19 -12.17 2.44
CA PRO A 46 8.97 -12.09 3.88
C PRO A 46 9.95 -11.18 4.65
N GLN A 47 11.11 -10.89 4.06
CA GLN A 47 12.15 -10.03 4.63
C GLN A 47 12.07 -8.58 4.13
N ALA A 48 11.26 -8.31 3.10
CA ALA A 48 11.15 -6.98 2.52
C ALA A 48 10.32 -6.06 3.41
N ARG A 49 10.73 -4.79 3.50
CA ARG A 49 9.82 -3.73 3.96
C ARG A 49 8.94 -3.37 2.78
N VAL A 50 7.65 -3.58 2.95
CA VAL A 50 6.64 -3.17 1.96
C VAL A 50 5.96 -1.89 2.47
N THR A 51 5.32 -1.06 1.63
CA THR A 51 4.47 0.05 2.07
C THR A 51 3.41 0.43 1.02
N LEU A 52 2.23 0.84 1.48
CA LEU A 52 1.14 1.37 0.65
C LEU A 52 1.01 2.88 0.83
N ASP A 53 0.91 3.61 -0.28
CA ASP A 53 0.77 5.07 -0.27
C ASP A 53 -0.40 5.52 -1.15
N PRO A 54 -1.61 5.67 -0.57
CA PRO A 54 -2.81 6.05 -1.30
C PRO A 54 -2.96 7.57 -1.45
N ASN A 55 -1.92 8.37 -1.11
CA ASN A 55 -1.88 9.80 -1.40
C ASN A 55 -3.01 10.65 -0.78
N GLY A 56 -3.61 10.19 0.31
CA GLY A 56 -4.72 10.85 0.98
C GLY A 56 -6.05 10.55 0.29
N ALA A 57 -6.17 9.45 -0.44
CA ALA A 57 -7.43 9.06 -1.05
C ALA A 57 -8.50 8.71 0.01
N TRP A 58 -8.09 8.09 1.12
CA TRP A 58 -8.99 7.50 2.10
C TRP A 58 -9.49 8.49 3.16
N SER A 59 -10.68 8.23 3.68
CA SER A 59 -11.13 8.88 4.91
C SER A 59 -10.30 8.44 6.12
N LEU A 60 -10.36 9.16 7.24
CA LEU A 60 -9.68 8.75 8.47
C LEU A 60 -10.17 7.37 8.95
N ASN A 61 -11.49 7.14 8.92
CA ASN A 61 -12.08 5.88 9.36
C ASN A 61 -11.66 4.72 8.46
N GLU A 62 -11.66 4.94 7.15
CA GLU A 62 -11.21 3.96 6.16
C GLU A 62 -9.72 3.62 6.36
N ALA A 63 -8.85 4.63 6.51
CA ALA A 63 -7.43 4.42 6.78
C ALA A 63 -7.18 3.65 8.08
N ILE A 64 -7.97 3.91 9.14
CA ILE A 64 -7.89 3.16 10.41
C ILE A 64 -8.36 1.72 10.21
N SER A 65 -9.47 1.51 9.49
CA SER A 65 -10.03 0.18 9.21
C SER A 65 -9.01 -0.69 8.47
N ILE A 66 -8.50 -0.20 7.35
CA ILE A 66 -7.49 -0.90 6.53
C ILE A 66 -6.20 -1.07 7.33
N GLY A 67 -5.78 -0.05 8.07
CA GLY A 67 -4.62 -0.06 8.96
C GLY A 67 -4.62 -1.16 10.02
N LYS A 68 -5.81 -1.62 10.41
CA LYS A 68 -6.04 -2.65 11.44
C LYS A 68 -6.21 -4.05 10.87
N LEU A 69 -6.23 -4.24 9.55
CA LEU A 69 -6.33 -5.56 8.96
C LEU A 69 -5.17 -6.46 9.46
N PRO A 70 -5.48 -7.71 9.89
CA PRO A 70 -4.47 -8.61 10.45
C PRO A 70 -3.49 -9.14 9.39
N GLU A 71 -2.34 -9.62 9.86
CA GLU A 71 -1.10 -9.96 9.12
C GLU A 71 -0.34 -8.75 8.54
N ARG A 72 0.61 -8.23 9.32
CA ARG A 72 1.73 -7.35 8.88
C ARG A 72 1.39 -5.98 8.26
N PHE A 73 0.13 -5.55 8.21
CA PHE A 73 -0.23 -4.22 7.68
C PHE A 73 0.03 -3.06 8.67
N SER A 74 0.09 -3.34 9.97
CA SER A 74 0.34 -2.35 11.03
C SER A 74 1.75 -1.73 10.88
N GLY A 75 1.81 -0.47 10.44
CA GLY A 75 3.05 0.29 10.18
C GLY A 75 3.37 0.52 8.70
N LEU A 76 2.52 0.01 7.80
CA LEU A 76 2.85 -0.10 6.38
C LEU A 76 2.23 0.98 5.48
N CYS A 77 1.38 1.88 6.01
CA CYS A 77 0.63 2.83 5.20
C CYS A 77 1.13 4.28 5.39
N ARG A 78 1.47 4.97 4.30
CA ARG A 78 1.94 6.37 4.30
C ARG A 78 0.95 7.28 3.60
N ARG A 79 0.76 8.50 4.13
CA ARG A 79 -0.14 9.53 3.57
C ARG A 79 -1.53 8.95 3.25
N SER A 80 -2.13 8.27 4.22
CA SER A 80 -3.37 7.52 3.97
C SER A 80 -4.60 8.43 3.89
N VAL A 81 -4.64 9.47 4.73
CA VAL A 81 -5.85 10.24 5.03
C VAL A 81 -5.95 11.50 4.17
N ARG A 82 -7.13 11.74 3.60
CA ARG A 82 -7.50 12.97 2.90
C ARG A 82 -7.41 14.16 3.84
N ARG A 83 -6.79 15.26 3.41
CA ARG A 83 -6.91 16.53 4.12
C ARG A 83 -8.37 16.97 4.07
N GLY A 84 -8.95 17.25 5.24
CA GLY A 84 -10.28 17.83 5.33
C GLY A 84 -10.34 19.14 4.54
N THR A 85 -11.50 19.46 3.98
CA THR A 85 -11.80 20.69 3.25
C THR A 85 -11.78 21.92 4.17
N GLY A 86 -10.69 22.14 4.90
CA GLY A 86 -10.35 23.45 5.43
C GLY A 86 -9.79 24.25 4.25
N PHE A 87 -10.56 25.21 3.76
CA PHE A 87 -10.17 26.21 2.78
C PHE A 87 -8.75 26.72 3.12
N PHE A 88 -7.73 26.29 2.36
CA PHE A 88 -6.47 26.99 2.34
C PHE A 88 -6.73 28.28 1.58
N ARG A 89 -6.95 29.39 2.31
CA ARG A 89 -6.68 30.71 1.74
C ARG A 89 -5.19 30.72 1.40
N ALA A 90 -4.91 30.82 0.10
CA ALA A 90 -3.59 31.13 -0.43
C ALA A 90 -3.10 32.47 0.12
#